data_AF-A0A2J6IZJ2-F1
#
_entry.id   AF-A0A2J6IZJ2-F1
#
_cell.length_a   1.000
_cell.length_b   1.000
_cell.length_c   1.000
_cell.angle_alpha   90.00
_cell.angle_beta   90.00
_cell.angle_gamma   90.00
#
_symmetry.space_group_name_H-M   'P 1'
#
loop_
_entity.id
_entity.type
_entity.pdbx_description
1 polymer ?
#
loop_
_entity_poly.entity_id
_entity_poly.type
_entity_poly.pdbx_seq_one_letter_code
_entity_poly.pdbx_strand_id
1 'polypeptide(L)'
;MEETLMQSYEVLGLNENASMREVEQAYHDLRDLYGEESLATYSLLEYADRQEKLESLQEAYETILSEKVVKSDQPVPPREAPIVCKLEPVEVSADPSEKPGLYLQQLREIRGMSLRDVSERTKIGGFHLECIEQQRFDRLPAPVYLRGFVREFARTVGADDPDAVVESLLARYREEVDD
;
A
#
# COMPACT_ATOMS: atom_id res chain seq x y z
N MET A 1 22.10 -15.80 20.74
CA MET A 1 21.24 -15.21 19.69
C MET A 1 21.03 -16.21 18.56
N GLU A 2 22.08 -16.89 18.08
CA GLU A 2 21.93 -17.97 17.08
C GLU A 2 21.19 -19.22 17.61
N GLU A 3 21.39 -19.58 18.88
CA GLU A 3 20.75 -20.75 19.50
C GLU A 3 19.22 -20.60 19.62
N THR A 4 18.73 -19.40 19.96
CA THR A 4 17.29 -19.10 20.06
C THR A 4 16.61 -19.08 18.70
N LEU A 5 17.33 -18.65 17.66
CA LEU A 5 16.84 -18.65 16.28
C LEU A 5 16.64 -20.07 15.74
N MET A 6 17.61 -20.95 15.99
CA MET A 6 17.53 -22.35 15.58
C MET A 6 16.34 -23.06 16.23
N GLN A 7 16.12 -22.81 17.52
CA GLN A 7 14.96 -23.29 18.25
C GLN A 7 13.64 -22.78 17.66
N SER A 8 13.58 -21.52 17.18
CA SER A 8 12.40 -20.98 16.52
C SER A 8 12.05 -21.71 15.22
N TYR A 9 13.05 -22.04 14.38
CA TYR A 9 12.80 -22.83 13.17
C TYR A 9 12.32 -24.24 13.49
N GLU A 10 12.87 -24.87 14.54
CA GLU A 10 12.43 -26.19 15.01
C GLU A 10 10.97 -26.18 15.47
N VAL A 11 10.54 -25.14 16.19
CA VAL A 11 9.14 -24.98 16.64
C VAL A 11 8.16 -24.91 15.48
N LEU A 12 8.53 -24.25 14.36
CA LEU A 12 7.75 -24.19 13.13
C LEU A 12 7.93 -25.42 12.22
N GLY A 13 8.82 -26.36 12.57
CA GLY A 13 9.13 -27.53 11.76
C GLY A 13 9.88 -27.20 10.46
N LEU A 14 10.63 -26.10 10.44
CA LEU A 14 11.33 -25.56 9.28
C LEU A 14 12.85 -25.69 9.42
N ASN A 15 13.55 -25.53 8.30
CA ASN A 15 15.00 -25.45 8.25
C ASN A 15 15.47 -23.98 8.44
N GLU A 16 16.67 -23.76 8.96
CA GLU A 16 17.32 -22.44 9.07
C GLU A 16 17.39 -21.66 7.74
N ASN A 17 17.38 -22.37 6.61
CA ASN A 17 17.38 -21.80 5.27
C ASN A 17 15.98 -21.54 4.69
N ALA A 18 14.90 -21.76 5.45
CA ALA A 18 13.54 -21.53 4.98
C ALA A 18 13.32 -20.06 4.58
N SER A 19 12.61 -19.87 3.47
CA SER A 19 12.22 -18.55 2.99
C SER A 19 11.13 -17.94 3.87
N MET A 20 10.99 -16.61 3.84
CA MET A 20 9.96 -15.92 4.64
C MET A 20 8.54 -16.40 4.32
N ARG A 21 8.25 -16.72 3.05
CA ARG A 21 6.95 -17.26 2.66
C ARG A 21 6.67 -18.62 3.28
N GLU A 22 7.68 -19.47 3.39
CA GLU A 22 7.55 -20.79 4.04
C GLU A 22 7.34 -20.64 5.54
N VAL A 23 8.00 -19.66 6.17
CA VAL A 23 7.81 -19.31 7.59
C VAL A 23 6.38 -18.81 7.85
N GLU A 24 5.89 -17.87 7.03
CA GLU A 24 4.51 -17.36 7.12
C GLU A 24 3.49 -18.47 6.92
N GLN A 25 3.66 -19.29 5.87
CA GLN A 25 2.73 -20.38 5.56
C GLN A 25 2.70 -21.41 6.69
N ALA A 26 3.86 -21.86 7.19
CA ALA A 26 3.91 -22.84 8.28
C ALA A 26 3.29 -22.30 9.58
N TYR A 27 3.52 -21.03 9.91
CA TYR A 27 2.89 -20.38 11.05
C TYR A 27 1.36 -20.37 10.92
N HIS A 28 0.84 -19.97 9.74
CA HIS A 28 -0.60 -19.98 9.48
C HIS A 28 -1.20 -21.39 9.55
N ASP A 29 -0.56 -22.36 8.90
CA ASP A 29 -1.02 -23.75 8.89
C ASP A 29 -1.07 -24.35 10.32
N LEU A 30 -0.04 -24.09 11.13
CA LEU A 30 0.01 -24.56 12.52
C LEU A 30 -1.01 -23.82 13.40
N ARG A 31 -1.13 -22.50 13.26
CA ARG A 31 -2.12 -21.72 14.01
C ARG A 31 -3.54 -22.15 13.67
N ASP A 32 -3.83 -22.47 12.42
CA ASP A 32 -5.14 -22.94 11.99
C ASP A 32 -5.40 -24.36 12.53
N LEU A 33 -4.38 -25.25 12.55
CA LEU A 33 -4.47 -26.58 13.15
C LEU A 33 -4.74 -26.57 14.66
N TYR A 34 -4.12 -25.63 15.38
CA TYR A 34 -4.32 -25.38 16.81
C TYR A 34 -5.37 -24.28 17.08
N GLY A 35 -6.12 -23.85 16.05
CA GLY A 35 -7.12 -22.78 16.08
C GLY A 35 -8.50 -23.23 16.56
N GLU A 36 -9.35 -22.28 16.98
CA GLU A 36 -10.64 -22.60 17.63
C GLU A 36 -11.65 -23.28 16.69
N GLU A 37 -11.40 -23.29 15.39
CA GLU A 37 -12.29 -23.93 14.43
C GLU A 37 -11.86 -25.37 14.09
N SER A 38 -10.66 -25.79 14.54
CA SER A 38 -10.14 -27.13 14.34
C SER A 38 -10.71 -28.10 15.38
N LEU A 39 -11.90 -28.64 15.09
CA LEU A 39 -12.61 -29.65 15.89
C LEU A 39 -11.77 -30.90 16.26
N ALA A 40 -10.61 -31.11 15.66
CA ALA A 40 -9.75 -32.27 15.85
C ALA A 40 -8.85 -32.21 17.12
N THR A 41 -8.49 -31.00 17.59
CA THR A 41 -7.57 -30.81 18.74
C THR A 41 -8.29 -30.64 20.08
N TYR A 42 -9.60 -30.34 20.06
CA TYR A 42 -10.45 -30.17 21.25
C TYR A 42 -10.53 -31.39 22.17
N SER A 43 -10.23 -32.59 21.66
CA SER A 43 -10.32 -33.84 22.42
C SER A 43 -8.96 -34.38 22.90
N LEU A 44 -7.84 -33.76 22.49
CA LEU A 44 -6.48 -34.30 22.70
C LEU A 44 -5.58 -33.42 23.58
N LEU A 45 -5.88 -32.12 23.76
CA LEU A 45 -5.08 -31.17 24.56
C LEU A 45 -5.99 -30.38 25.50
N GLU A 46 -5.55 -30.16 26.75
CA GLU A 46 -6.24 -29.24 27.66
C GLU A 46 -6.10 -27.79 27.17
N TYR A 47 -7.05 -26.90 27.53
CA TYR A 47 -7.06 -25.50 27.07
C TYR A 47 -5.74 -24.76 27.38
N ALA A 48 -5.07 -25.10 28.49
CA ALA A 48 -3.81 -24.49 28.91
C ALA A 48 -2.65 -24.86 27.97
N ASP A 49 -2.48 -26.15 27.69
CA ASP A 49 -1.42 -26.66 26.80
C ASP A 49 -1.56 -26.11 25.37
N ARG A 50 -2.80 -25.88 24.95
CA ARG A 50 -3.10 -25.30 23.63
C ARG A 50 -2.69 -23.83 23.55
N GLN A 51 -2.96 -23.05 24.59
CA GLN A 51 -2.55 -21.64 24.65
C GLN A 51 -1.02 -21.55 24.68
N GLU A 52 -0.36 -22.38 25.48
CA GLU A 52 1.10 -22.48 25.52
C GLU A 52 1.68 -22.82 24.13
N LYS A 53 1.04 -23.73 23.39
CA LYS A 53 1.49 -24.09 22.04
C LYS A 53 1.34 -22.94 21.05
N LEU A 54 0.23 -22.21 21.09
CA LEU A 54 0.00 -21.05 20.24
C LEU A 54 0.96 -19.90 20.56
N GLU A 55 1.23 -19.66 21.84
CA GLU A 55 2.19 -18.67 22.33
C GLU A 55 3.61 -19.03 21.83
N SER A 56 4.02 -20.30 22.00
CA SER A 56 5.30 -20.80 21.48
C SER A 56 5.45 -20.63 19.96
N LEU A 57 4.38 -20.89 19.19
CA LEU A 57 4.38 -20.68 17.73
C LEU A 57 4.52 -19.20 17.37
N GLN A 58 3.87 -18.32 18.12
CA GLN A 58 3.93 -16.87 17.90
C GLN A 58 5.33 -16.32 18.22
N GLU A 59 5.90 -16.69 19.37
CA GLU A 59 7.25 -16.25 19.76
C GLU A 59 8.32 -16.70 18.76
N ALA A 60 8.20 -17.92 18.24
CA ALA A 60 9.09 -18.45 17.22
C ALA A 60 9.00 -17.63 15.91
N TYR A 61 7.79 -17.31 15.47
CA TYR A 61 7.57 -16.48 14.29
C TYR A 61 8.15 -15.06 14.46
N GLU A 62 7.91 -14.42 15.60
CA GLU A 62 8.43 -13.08 15.91
C GLU A 62 9.96 -13.05 15.99
N THR A 63 10.58 -14.09 16.57
CA THR A 63 12.04 -14.23 16.63
C THR A 63 12.64 -14.34 15.23
N ILE A 64 12.06 -15.17 14.35
CA ILE A 64 12.51 -15.30 12.97
C ILE A 64 12.34 -13.99 12.19
N LEU A 65 11.20 -13.30 12.37
CA LEU A 65 10.97 -11.99 11.77
C LEU A 65 12.04 -10.99 12.21
N SER A 66 12.30 -10.86 13.51
CA SER A 66 13.27 -9.90 14.03
C SER A 66 14.68 -10.15 13.51
N GLU A 67 15.13 -11.41 13.45
CA GLU A 67 16.44 -11.77 12.91
C GLU A 67 16.54 -11.51 11.41
N LYS A 68 15.50 -11.89 10.64
CA LYS A 68 15.50 -11.64 9.20
C LYS A 68 15.42 -10.15 8.89
N VAL A 69 14.77 -9.34 9.72
CA VAL A 69 14.77 -7.87 9.63
C VAL A 69 16.15 -7.28 9.93
N VAL A 70 16.91 -7.86 10.86
CA VAL A 70 18.29 -7.44 11.20
C VAL A 70 19.31 -7.90 10.15
N LYS A 71 19.09 -9.06 9.51
CA LYS A 71 19.94 -9.60 8.41
C LYS A 71 19.56 -9.09 7.03
N SER A 72 18.33 -8.64 6.82
CA SER A 72 17.95 -7.85 5.66
C SER A 72 18.49 -6.43 5.85
N ASP A 73 19.76 -6.23 5.51
CA ASP A 73 20.32 -4.90 5.25
C ASP A 73 19.79 -4.36 3.90
N GLN A 74 18.53 -4.65 3.57
CA GLN A 74 17.75 -3.68 2.82
C GLN A 74 17.26 -2.70 3.87
N PRO A 75 17.61 -1.41 3.76
CA PRO A 75 16.93 -0.42 4.56
C PRO A 75 15.44 -0.66 4.31
N VAL A 76 14.69 -0.95 5.37
CA VAL A 76 13.29 -0.52 5.37
C VAL A 76 13.42 0.93 4.92
N PRO A 77 12.89 1.36 3.74
CA PRO A 77 12.84 2.77 3.47
C PRO A 77 12.22 3.34 4.74
N PRO A 78 12.88 4.28 5.44
CA PRO A 78 12.35 4.81 6.69
C PRO A 78 10.89 5.04 6.42
N ARG A 79 9.96 4.47 7.23
CA ARG A 79 8.52 4.74 7.10
C ARG A 79 8.45 6.21 6.74
N GLU A 80 8.14 6.54 5.48
CA GLU A 80 8.63 7.80 4.92
C GLU A 80 8.24 8.86 5.91
N ALA A 81 9.25 9.46 6.59
CA ALA A 81 9.00 10.63 7.39
C ALA A 81 8.20 11.51 6.44
N PRO A 82 6.97 11.92 6.82
CA PRO A 82 5.96 12.40 5.88
C PRO A 82 6.69 13.26 4.87
N ILE A 83 6.77 12.82 3.60
CA ILE A 83 7.72 13.37 2.63
C ILE A 83 7.69 14.86 2.84
N VAL A 84 8.73 15.41 3.48
CA VAL A 84 8.84 16.83 3.61
C VAL A 84 9.20 17.21 2.21
N CYS A 85 8.16 17.55 1.43
CA CYS A 85 8.30 18.10 0.09
C CYS A 85 9.44 19.09 0.21
N LYS A 86 10.58 18.78 -0.43
CA LYS A 86 11.66 19.72 -0.54
C LYS A 86 11.00 20.95 -1.17
N LEU A 87 10.87 22.01 -0.37
CA LEU A 87 10.32 23.29 -0.75
C LEU A 87 11.32 23.95 -1.71
N GLU A 88 11.44 23.38 -2.90
CA GLU A 88 11.67 24.21 -4.07
C GLU A 88 10.28 24.73 -4.43
N PRO A 89 10.07 26.05 -4.52
CA PRO A 89 8.79 26.57 -4.95
C PRO A 89 8.57 26.10 -6.39
N VAL A 90 7.81 25.02 -6.55
CA VAL A 90 7.28 24.61 -7.84
C VAL A 90 6.28 25.71 -8.20
N GLU A 91 6.71 26.67 -9.02
CA GLU A 91 5.74 27.52 -9.69
C GLU A 91 4.89 26.60 -10.57
N VAL A 92 3.56 26.79 -10.55
CA VAL A 92 2.66 26.08 -11.47
C VAL A 92 3.00 26.54 -12.87
N SER A 93 3.89 25.80 -13.53
CA SER A 93 4.40 26.07 -14.87
C SER A 93 3.67 25.26 -15.93
N ALA A 94 2.95 24.21 -15.51
CA ALA A 94 2.15 23.40 -16.39
C ALA A 94 0.88 24.15 -16.80
N ASP A 95 0.65 24.25 -18.11
CA ASP A 95 -0.63 24.71 -18.65
C ASP A 95 -1.68 23.59 -18.48
N PRO A 96 -2.84 23.83 -17.85
CA PRO A 96 -3.91 22.83 -17.70
C PRO A 96 -4.44 22.29 -19.03
N SER A 97 -4.27 23.02 -20.14
CA SER A 97 -4.68 22.59 -21.48
C SER A 97 -3.67 21.64 -22.12
N GLU A 98 -2.37 21.84 -21.88
CA GLU A 98 -1.31 21.01 -22.46
C GLU A 98 -0.97 19.79 -21.59
N LYS A 99 -0.93 19.94 -20.26
CA LYS A 99 -0.50 18.88 -19.34
C LYS A 99 -1.41 18.84 -18.10
N PRO A 100 -2.69 18.46 -18.24
CA PRO A 100 -3.64 18.47 -17.13
C PRO A 100 -3.21 17.61 -15.95
N GLY A 101 -2.60 16.44 -16.19
CA GLY A 101 -2.13 15.57 -15.11
C GLY A 101 -1.02 16.21 -14.28
N LEU A 102 -0.01 16.77 -14.97
CA LEU A 102 1.11 17.47 -14.33
C LEU A 102 0.64 18.74 -13.61
N TYR A 103 -0.30 19.48 -14.19
CA TYR A 103 -0.90 20.66 -13.56
C TYR A 103 -1.56 20.32 -12.21
N LEU A 104 -2.37 19.24 -12.17
CA LEU A 104 -2.99 18.77 -10.93
C LEU A 104 -1.96 18.33 -9.89
N GLN A 105 -0.91 17.63 -10.33
CA GLN A 105 0.20 17.22 -9.47
C GLN A 105 0.90 18.43 -8.84
N GLN A 106 1.27 19.43 -9.64
CA GLN A 106 1.93 20.64 -9.16
C GLN A 106 1.05 21.39 -8.15
N LEU A 107 -0.24 21.57 -8.44
CA LEU A 107 -1.18 22.21 -7.51
C LEU A 107 -1.32 21.47 -6.18
N ARG A 108 -1.30 20.13 -6.22
CA ARG A 108 -1.33 19.27 -5.03
C ARG A 108 -0.08 19.46 -4.19
N GLU A 109 1.10 19.41 -4.83
CA GLU A 109 2.41 19.50 -4.17
C GLU A 109 2.66 20.87 -3.54
N ILE A 110 2.30 21.96 -4.22
CA ILE A 110 2.40 23.34 -3.69
C ILE A 110 1.54 23.52 -2.44
N ARG A 111 0.41 22.81 -2.38
CA ARG A 111 -0.49 22.82 -1.21
C ARG A 111 -0.06 21.84 -0.12
N GLY A 112 1.05 21.12 -0.30
CA GLY A 112 1.55 20.14 0.66
C GLY A 112 0.60 18.97 0.87
N MET A 113 -0.22 18.64 -0.11
CA MET A 113 -1.18 17.53 -0.02
C MET A 113 -0.56 16.23 -0.55
N SER A 114 -0.69 15.14 0.19
CA SER A 114 -0.41 13.80 -0.33
C SER A 114 -1.60 13.28 -1.16
N LEU A 115 -1.38 12.28 -2.01
CA LEU A 115 -2.47 11.58 -2.70
C LEU A 115 -3.47 10.96 -1.72
N ARG A 116 -2.99 10.55 -0.54
CA ARG A 116 -3.84 10.07 0.55
C ARG A 116 -4.76 11.16 1.08
N ASP A 117 -4.26 12.37 1.32
CA ASP A 117 -5.08 13.49 1.80
C ASP A 117 -6.19 13.84 0.82
N VAL A 118 -5.88 13.86 -0.48
CA VAL A 118 -6.87 14.08 -1.54
C VAL A 118 -7.88 12.93 -1.58
N SER A 119 -7.43 11.68 -1.46
CA SER A 119 -8.30 10.51 -1.43
C SER A 119 -9.27 10.55 -0.24
N GLU A 120 -8.79 10.92 0.95
CA GLU A 120 -9.62 11.02 2.15
C GLU A 120 -10.70 12.11 2.03
N ARG A 121 -10.39 13.22 1.33
CA ARG A 121 -11.32 14.33 1.08
C ARG A 121 -12.35 14.02 -0.01
N THR A 122 -11.90 13.47 -1.14
CA THR A 122 -12.71 13.26 -2.34
C THR A 122 -13.41 11.91 -2.40
N LYS A 123 -12.97 10.95 -1.58
CA LYS A 123 -13.35 9.52 -1.63
C LYS A 123 -13.00 8.83 -2.95
N ILE A 124 -12.12 9.43 -3.76
CA ILE A 124 -11.54 8.81 -4.94
C ILE A 124 -10.35 7.96 -4.48
N GLY A 125 -10.28 6.69 -4.90
CA GLY A 125 -9.16 5.82 -4.57
C GLY A 125 -7.82 6.39 -5.03
N GLY A 126 -6.79 6.35 -4.17
CA GLY A 126 -5.45 6.91 -4.46
C GLY A 126 -4.84 6.41 -5.77
N PHE A 127 -5.10 5.15 -6.13
CA PHE A 127 -4.70 4.56 -7.42
C PHE A 127 -5.23 5.36 -8.63
N HIS A 128 -6.50 5.79 -8.61
CA HIS A 128 -7.07 6.57 -9.71
C HIS A 128 -6.52 7.99 -9.73
N LEU A 129 -6.27 8.61 -8.57
CA LEU A 129 -5.65 9.94 -8.49
C LEU A 129 -4.24 9.91 -9.09
N GLU A 130 -3.45 8.89 -8.77
CA GLU A 130 -2.12 8.68 -9.35
C GLU A 130 -2.20 8.48 -10.88
N CYS A 131 -3.15 7.67 -11.36
CA CYS A 131 -3.33 7.46 -12.81
C CYS A 131 -3.79 8.74 -13.53
N ILE A 132 -4.56 9.61 -12.87
CA ILE A 132 -4.94 10.92 -13.40
C ILE A 132 -3.71 11.83 -13.54
N GLU A 133 -2.85 11.92 -12.51
CA GLU A 133 -1.62 12.73 -12.55
C GLU A 133 -0.66 12.27 -13.66
N GLN A 134 -0.52 10.96 -13.80
CA GLN A 134 0.37 10.36 -14.80
C GLN A 134 -0.28 10.16 -16.17
N GLN A 135 -1.57 10.53 -16.32
CA GLN A 135 -2.35 10.32 -17.55
C GLN A 135 -2.31 8.87 -18.06
N ARG A 136 -2.30 7.88 -17.15
CA ARG A 136 -2.38 6.44 -17.49
C ARG A 136 -3.82 6.06 -17.82
N PHE A 137 -4.27 6.42 -19.02
CA PHE A 137 -5.68 6.30 -19.43
C PHE A 137 -6.18 4.85 -19.49
N ASP A 138 -5.28 3.89 -19.76
CA ASP A 138 -5.53 2.45 -19.77
C ASP A 138 -5.98 1.88 -18.41
N ARG A 139 -5.67 2.59 -17.31
CA ARG A 139 -6.01 2.20 -15.94
C ARG A 139 -7.15 3.01 -15.34
N LEU A 140 -7.70 3.97 -16.08
CA LEU A 140 -8.77 4.83 -15.57
C LEU A 140 -10.16 4.21 -15.77
N PRO A 141 -11.12 4.54 -14.91
CA PRO A 141 -12.50 4.09 -15.07
C PRO A 141 -13.15 4.72 -16.30
N ALA A 142 -14.34 4.23 -16.67
CA ALA A 142 -15.09 4.74 -17.81
C ALA A 142 -15.26 6.29 -17.76
N PRO A 143 -15.31 6.97 -18.92
CA PRO A 143 -15.31 8.44 -19.02
C PRO A 143 -16.34 9.15 -18.14
N VAL A 144 -17.51 8.53 -17.96
CA VAL A 144 -18.61 9.05 -17.14
C VAL A 144 -18.21 9.23 -15.67
N TYR A 145 -17.37 8.34 -15.13
CA TYR A 145 -16.84 8.43 -13.77
C TYR A 145 -15.59 9.33 -13.72
N LEU A 146 -14.71 9.19 -14.72
CA LEU A 146 -13.48 9.97 -14.81
C LEU A 146 -13.76 11.48 -14.76
N ARG A 147 -14.81 11.94 -15.47
CA ARG A 147 -15.25 13.34 -15.44
C ARG A 147 -15.49 13.85 -14.01
N GLY A 148 -16.20 13.06 -13.21
CA GLY A 148 -16.49 13.40 -11.81
C GLY A 148 -15.23 13.43 -10.96
N PHE A 149 -14.34 12.44 -11.15
CA PHE A 149 -13.11 12.31 -10.39
C PHE A 149 -12.16 13.49 -10.65
N VAL A 150 -11.93 13.83 -11.91
CA VAL A 150 -11.04 14.95 -12.29
C VAL A 150 -11.58 16.27 -11.78
N ARG A 151 -12.89 16.50 -11.88
CA ARG A 151 -13.52 17.74 -11.38
C ARG A 151 -13.33 17.88 -9.87
N GLU A 152 -13.59 16.82 -9.12
CA GLU A 152 -13.49 16.85 -7.65
C GLU A 152 -12.03 16.97 -7.19
N PHE A 153 -11.11 16.32 -7.90
CA PHE A 153 -9.68 16.46 -7.66
C PHE A 153 -9.22 17.90 -7.93
N ALA A 154 -9.52 18.46 -9.10
CA ALA A 154 -9.20 19.84 -9.47
C ALA A 154 -9.73 20.87 -8.46
N ARG A 155 -10.96 20.70 -7.97
CA ARG A 155 -11.53 21.54 -6.90
C ARG A 155 -10.77 21.40 -5.59
N THR A 156 -10.44 20.18 -5.20
CA THR A 156 -9.75 19.91 -3.92
C THR A 156 -8.35 20.51 -3.90
N VAL A 157 -7.64 20.47 -5.03
CA VAL A 157 -6.32 21.10 -5.18
C VAL A 157 -6.42 22.56 -5.60
N GLY A 158 -7.62 23.15 -5.66
CA GLY A 158 -7.82 24.58 -5.94
C GLY A 158 -7.31 25.04 -7.30
N ALA A 159 -7.58 24.26 -8.36
CA ALA A 159 -7.43 24.71 -9.74
C ALA A 159 -8.33 25.91 -10.03
N ASP A 160 -7.83 26.87 -10.81
CA ASP A 160 -8.58 28.10 -11.14
C ASP A 160 -9.81 27.80 -12.00
N ASP A 161 -9.67 26.90 -12.98
CA ASP A 161 -10.78 26.41 -13.83
C ASP A 161 -10.80 24.87 -13.85
N PRO A 162 -11.57 24.25 -12.93
CA PRO A 162 -11.73 22.80 -12.89
C PRO A 162 -12.36 22.21 -14.15
N ASP A 163 -13.24 22.95 -14.83
CA ASP A 163 -13.93 22.42 -16.01
C ASP A 163 -12.98 22.44 -17.22
N ALA A 164 -12.08 23.43 -17.34
CA ALA A 164 -11.03 23.41 -18.36
C ALA A 164 -10.10 22.18 -18.23
N VAL A 165 -9.70 21.81 -17.00
CA VAL A 165 -8.87 20.62 -16.73
C VAL A 165 -9.62 19.33 -17.10
N VAL A 166 -10.92 19.28 -16.81
CA VAL A 166 -11.77 18.13 -17.17
C VAL A 166 -11.83 17.95 -18.67
N GLU A 167 -12.10 19.02 -19.42
CA GLU A 167 -12.24 18.95 -20.87
C GLU A 167 -10.90 18.60 -21.56
N SER A 168 -9.78 19.16 -21.09
CA SER A 168 -8.45 18.83 -21.63
C SER A 168 -8.03 17.39 -21.35
N LEU A 169 -8.32 16.86 -20.17
CA LEU A 169 -8.01 15.47 -19.83
C LEU A 169 -8.89 14.49 -20.60
N LEU A 170 -10.19 14.77 -20.75
CA LEU A 170 -11.11 13.92 -21.51
C LEU A 170 -10.82 13.96 -23.01
N ALA A 171 -10.32 15.07 -23.55
CA ALA A 171 -9.86 15.13 -24.94
C ALA A 171 -8.71 14.13 -25.18
N ARG A 172 -7.69 14.16 -24.31
CA ARG A 172 -6.54 13.24 -24.37
C ARG A 172 -6.92 11.79 -24.14
N TYR A 173 -7.85 11.53 -23.22
CA TYR A 173 -8.38 10.18 -23.00
C TYR A 173 -8.97 9.60 -24.29
N ARG A 174 -9.72 10.39 -25.07
CA ARG A 174 -10.28 9.94 -26.35
C ARG A 174 -9.18 9.69 -27.39
N GLU A 175 -8.20 10.58 -27.47
CA GLU A 175 -7.08 10.42 -28.40
C GLU A 175 -6.28 9.14 -28.15
N GLU A 176 -6.04 8.74 -26.90
CA GLU A 176 -5.25 7.51 -26.62
C GLU A 176 -6.06 6.21 -26.57
N VAL A 177 -7.36 6.27 -26.24
CA VAL A 177 -8.19 5.07 -26.04
C VAL A 177 -8.99 4.71 -27.30
N ASP A 178 -9.31 5.70 -28.15
CA ASP A 178 -10.05 5.47 -29.40
C ASP A 178 -9.13 5.21 -30.63
N ASP A 179 -7.80 5.38 -30.50
CA ASP A 179 -6.77 5.01 -31.51
C ASP A 179 -6.31 3.55 -31.36
#